data_AF-Q5EUA7-F1
#
_entry.id   AF-Q5EUA7-F1
#
_cell.length_a   1.000
_cell.length_b   1.000
_cell.length_c   1.000
_cell.angle_alpha   90.00
_cell.angle_beta   90.00
_cell.angle_gamma   90.00
#
_symmetry.space_group_name_H-M   'P 1'
#
loop_
_entity.id
_entity.type
_entity.pdbx_description
1 polymer ?
#
loop_
_entity_poly.entity_id
_entity_poly.type
_entity_poly.pdbx_seq_one_letter_code
_entity_poly.pdbx_strand_id
1 'polypeptide(L)'
;MSLINSAISILMILISVAFYTILERKFLGYIQIRKGPNKVGFMGILQPFSDAIKLFNKNLISPEMTNLSFSYSSPALALFISLSIIPIIPLFSFPSFDNKHNILTFFILSSLSVYSILLIGWSSNSK
;
A
#
# COMPACT_ATOMS: atom_id res chain seq x y z
N MET A 1 -7.63 -17.92 -16.97
CA MET A 1 -6.20 -17.96 -16.61
C MET A 1 -5.65 -16.57 -16.26
N SER A 2 -5.94 -15.52 -17.02
CA SER A 2 -5.48 -14.14 -16.73
C SER A 2 -6.02 -13.54 -15.41
N LEU A 3 -7.31 -13.74 -15.09
CA LEU A 3 -7.90 -13.28 -13.82
C LEU A 3 -7.29 -13.96 -12.59
N ILE A 4 -7.01 -15.26 -12.67
CA ILE A 4 -6.36 -16.00 -11.59
C ILE A 4 -4.91 -15.54 -11.42
N ASN A 5 -4.18 -15.36 -12.52
CA ASN A 5 -2.80 -14.84 -12.50
C ASN A 5 -2.72 -13.43 -11.91
N SER A 6 -3.63 -12.53 -12.31
CA SER A 6 -3.68 -11.17 -11.75
C SER A 6 -4.05 -11.18 -10.26
N ALA A 7 -5.01 -11.99 -9.83
CA ALA A 7 -5.34 -12.14 -8.40
C ALA A 7 -4.16 -12.65 -7.57
N ILE A 8 -3.44 -13.66 -8.05
CA ILE A 8 -2.23 -14.18 -7.39
C ILE A 8 -1.15 -13.09 -7.32
N SER A 9 -0.94 -12.34 -8.40
CA SER A 9 0.06 -11.26 -8.42
C SER A 9 -0.22 -10.17 -7.38
N ILE A 10 -1.49 -9.76 -7.24
CA ILE A 10 -1.92 -8.77 -6.24
C ILE A 10 -1.68 -9.30 -4.83
N LEU A 11 -2.03 -10.56 -4.56
CA LEU A 11 -1.85 -11.18 -3.25
C LEU A 11 -0.37 -11.26 -2.86
N MET A 12 0.50 -11.66 -3.78
CA MET A 12 1.94 -11.73 -3.54
C MET A 12 2.55 -10.36 -3.26
N ILE A 13 2.07 -9.31 -3.95
CA ILE A 13 2.57 -7.95 -3.72
C ILE A 13 2.14 -7.41 -2.36
N LEU A 14 0.90 -7.64 -1.94
CA LEU A 14 0.45 -7.26 -0.59
C LEU A 14 1.28 -7.93 0.50
N ILE A 15 1.63 -9.21 0.34
CA ILE A 15 2.53 -9.93 1.26
C ILE A 15 3.93 -9.31 1.23
N SER A 16 4.46 -8.99 0.04
CA SER A 16 5.79 -8.37 -0.09
C SER A 16 5.88 -7.01 0.61
N VAL A 17 4.84 -6.18 0.50
CA VAL A 17 4.76 -4.87 1.16
C VAL A 17 4.74 -5.03 2.69
N ALA A 18 4.02 -6.02 3.22
CA ALA A 18 4.00 -6.29 4.65
C ALA A 18 5.41 -6.61 5.20
N PHE A 19 6.19 -7.45 4.50
CA PHE A 19 7.56 -7.76 4.91
C PHE A 19 8.55 -6.61 4.66
N TYR A 20 8.32 -5.79 3.63
CA TYR A 20 9.12 -4.60 3.37
C TYR A 20 9.13 -3.65 4.58
N THR A 21 8.01 -3.50 5.30
CA THR A 21 7.96 -2.68 6.53
C THR A 21 8.89 -3.17 7.64
N ILE A 22 9.08 -4.49 7.79
CA ILE A 22 10.03 -5.05 8.76
C ILE A 22 11.46 -4.77 8.33
N LEU A 23 11.73 -4.98 7.03
CA LEU A 23 13.04 -4.75 6.44
C LEU A 23 13.48 -3.31 6.68
N GLU A 24 12.61 -2.34 6.40
CA GLU A 24 12.85 -0.92 6.65
C GLU A 24 13.19 -0.65 8.13
N ARG A 25 12.36 -1.13 9.08
CA ARG A 25 12.60 -0.93 10.52
C ARG A 25 13.90 -1.57 11.01
N LYS A 26 14.29 -2.73 10.46
CA LYS A 26 15.56 -3.39 10.79
C LYS A 26 16.74 -2.64 10.21
N PHE A 27 16.67 -2.25 8.94
CA PHE A 27 17.74 -1.51 8.27
C PHE A 27 18.03 -0.17 8.96
N LEU A 28 16.99 0.61 9.26
CA LEU A 28 17.12 1.85 10.02
C LEU A 28 17.66 1.62 11.44
N GLY A 29 17.25 0.52 12.09
CA GLY A 29 17.79 0.13 13.39
C GLY A 29 19.30 -0.09 13.32
N TYR A 30 19.77 -0.87 12.37
CA TYR A 30 21.20 -1.18 12.23
C TYR A 30 22.05 0.07 11.94
N ILE A 31 21.58 0.99 11.09
CA ILE A 31 22.25 2.29 10.86
C ILE A 31 22.35 3.10 12.16
N GLN A 32 21.29 3.08 12.96
CA GLN A 32 21.22 3.82 14.22
C GLN A 32 21.82 3.06 15.42
N ILE A 33 22.55 1.96 15.21
CA ILE A 33 23.18 1.15 16.27
C ILE A 33 22.14 0.65 17.30
N ARG A 34 20.89 0.42 16.88
CA ARG A 34 19.84 -0.17 17.72
C ARG A 34 19.23 -1.39 17.03
N LYS A 35 18.79 -2.38 17.81
CA LYS A 35 18.08 -3.53 17.23
C LYS A 35 16.69 -3.09 16.79
N GLY A 36 16.32 -3.46 15.56
CA GLY A 36 14.96 -3.36 15.06
C GLY A 36 13.99 -4.29 15.80
N PRO A 37 12.76 -4.46 15.30
CA PRO A 37 11.78 -5.34 15.92
C PRO A 37 12.29 -6.79 15.94
N ASN A 38 12.58 -7.30 17.15
CA ASN A 38 13.09 -8.66 17.37
C ASN A 38 12.22 -9.50 18.33
N LYS A 39 11.25 -8.89 19.02
CA LYS A 39 10.47 -9.55 20.09
C LYS A 39 9.23 -10.31 19.60
N VAL A 40 8.61 -9.88 18.50
CA VAL A 40 7.35 -10.48 18.02
C VAL A 40 7.66 -11.71 17.14
N GLY A 41 7.55 -12.90 17.74
CA GLY A 41 7.86 -14.17 17.08
C GLY A 41 9.36 -14.41 16.88
N PHE A 42 9.72 -15.34 16.00
CA PHE A 42 11.12 -15.60 15.64
C PHE A 42 11.72 -14.40 14.91
N MET A 43 12.70 -13.72 15.54
CA MET A 43 13.43 -12.57 14.98
C MET A 43 12.52 -11.44 14.45
N GLY A 44 11.30 -11.27 14.99
CA GLY A 44 10.40 -10.20 14.57
C GLY A 44 9.61 -10.43 13.27
N ILE A 45 9.62 -11.63 12.69
CA ILE A 45 8.96 -11.93 11.40
C ILE A 45 7.43 -11.70 11.46
N LEU A 46 6.81 -11.91 12.62
CA LEU A 46 5.37 -11.78 12.81
C LEU A 46 4.90 -10.34 13.11
N GLN A 47 5.81 -9.36 13.12
CA GLN A 47 5.49 -7.96 13.39
C GLN A 47 4.37 -7.36 12.51
N PRO A 48 4.35 -7.50 11.18
CA PRO A 48 3.37 -6.83 10.32
C PRO A 48 1.96 -7.38 10.55
N PHE A 49 1.84 -8.67 10.91
CA PHE A 49 0.57 -9.25 11.31
C PHE A 49 0.08 -8.67 12.64
N SER A 50 0.97 -8.48 13.62
CA SER A 50 0.60 -7.84 14.90
C SER A 50 0.17 -6.38 14.72
N ASP A 51 0.85 -5.63 13.84
CA ASP A 51 0.50 -4.24 13.52
C ASP A 51 -0.86 -4.17 12.80
N ALA A 52 -1.14 -5.08 11.88
CA ALA A 52 -2.44 -5.17 11.20
C ALA A 52 -3.59 -5.47 12.17
N ILE A 53 -3.45 -6.50 13.02
CA ILE A 53 -4.47 -6.87 14.02
C ILE A 53 -4.72 -5.70 14.99
N LYS A 54 -3.66 -4.99 15.40
CA LYS A 54 -3.77 -3.81 16.25
C LYS A 54 -4.59 -2.69 15.59
N LEU A 55 -4.44 -2.47 14.29
CA LEU A 55 -5.20 -1.45 13.56
C LEU A 55 -6.66 -1.86 13.36
N PHE A 56 -6.96 -3.13 13.08
CA PHE A 56 -8.33 -3.62 12.96
C PHE A 56 -9.12 -3.55 14.26
N ASN A 57 -8.45 -3.70 15.41
CA ASN A 57 -9.10 -3.60 16.72
C ASN A 57 -9.27 -2.16 17.21
N LYS A 58 -8.71 -1.16 16.51
CA LYS A 58 -8.80 0.23 16.93
C LYS A 58 -10.15 0.82 16.51
N ASN A 59 -10.83 1.48 17.44
CA ASN A 59 -12.05 2.22 17.11
C ASN A 59 -11.76 3.32 16.08
N LEU A 60 -12.60 3.36 15.04
CA LEU A 60 -12.58 4.42 14.04
C LEU A 60 -13.13 5.71 14.66
N ILE A 61 -12.22 6.57 15.13
CA ILE A 61 -12.57 7.89 15.64
C ILE A 61 -12.53 8.86 14.46
N SER A 62 -13.69 9.27 13.98
CA SER A 62 -13.80 10.35 12.99
C SER A 62 -13.94 11.69 13.74
N PRO A 63 -13.10 12.69 13.45
CA PRO A 63 -13.25 14.01 14.05
C PRO A 63 -14.47 14.73 13.45
N GLU A 64 -15.17 15.51 14.29
CA GLU A 64 -16.47 16.11 13.98
C GLU A 64 -16.46 17.04 12.77
N MET A 65 -15.32 17.69 12.48
CA MET A 65 -15.19 18.65 11.40
C MET A 65 -14.87 18.01 10.03
N THR A 66 -14.78 16.69 9.92
CA THR A 66 -14.31 16.04 8.67
C THR A 66 -15.40 15.64 7.69
N ASN A 67 -15.06 15.73 6.40
CA ASN A 67 -15.91 15.22 5.34
C ASN A 67 -15.85 13.68 5.29
N LEU A 68 -16.77 13.02 5.99
CA LEU A 68 -16.80 11.56 6.17
C LEU A 68 -16.77 10.77 4.85
N SER A 69 -17.47 11.23 3.81
CA SER A 69 -17.52 10.53 2.51
C SER A 69 -16.14 10.49 1.84
N PHE A 70 -15.42 11.62 1.85
CA PHE A 70 -14.09 11.72 1.26
C PHE A 70 -13.01 11.08 2.14
N SER A 71 -13.14 11.12 3.47
CA SER A 71 -12.16 10.52 4.38
C SER A 71 -12.12 8.98 4.28
N TYR A 72 -13.25 8.33 4.01
CA TYR A 72 -13.29 6.86 3.83
C TYR A 72 -12.99 6.40 2.40
N SER A 73 -13.41 7.17 1.40
CA SER A 73 -13.19 6.79 -0.01
C SER A 73 -11.77 7.09 -0.49
N SER A 74 -11.12 8.13 0.01
CA SER A 74 -9.80 8.55 -0.49
C SER A 74 -8.66 7.55 -0.21
N PRO A 75 -8.55 6.89 0.97
CA PRO A 75 -7.54 5.85 1.17
C PRO A 75 -7.79 4.62 0.30
N ALA A 76 -9.06 4.28 0.04
CA ALA A 76 -9.42 3.19 -0.88
C ALA A 76 -9.02 3.52 -2.33
N LEU A 77 -9.24 4.77 -2.77
CA LEU A 77 -8.82 5.25 -4.08
C LEU A 77 -7.29 5.18 -4.24
N ALA A 78 -6.53 5.61 -3.22
CA ALA A 78 -5.06 5.56 -3.24
C ALA A 78 -4.54 4.12 -3.41
N LEU A 79 -5.10 3.17 -2.64
CA LEU A 79 -4.75 1.76 -2.77
C LEU A 79 -5.14 1.20 -4.14
N PHE A 80 -6.33 1.53 -4.65
CA PHE A 80 -6.78 1.08 -5.96
C PHE A 80 -5.85 1.54 -7.10
N ILE A 81 -5.46 2.82 -7.10
CA ILE A 81 -4.53 3.35 -8.10
C ILE A 81 -3.18 2.63 -8.00
N SER A 82 -2.66 2.42 -6.78
CA SER A 82 -1.39 1.71 -6.59
C SER A 82 -1.40 0.27 -7.12
N LEU A 83 -2.52 -0.45 -6.92
CA LEU A 83 -2.68 -1.82 -7.41
C LEU A 83 -2.83 -1.88 -8.93
N SER A 84 -3.40 -0.84 -9.55
CA SER A 84 -3.57 -0.76 -11.01
C SER A 84 -2.26 -0.52 -11.79
N ILE A 85 -1.20 -0.04 -11.11
CA ILE A 85 0.12 0.18 -11.74
C ILE A 85 0.85 -1.15 -11.95
N ILE A 86 0.68 -2.11 -11.02
CA ILE A 86 1.34 -3.41 -11.03
C ILE A 86 1.21 -4.16 -12.37
N PRO A 87 0.01 -4.34 -12.96
CA PRO A 87 -0.13 -5.13 -14.18
C PRO A 87 0.57 -4.54 -15.40
N ILE A 88 0.91 -3.24 -15.38
CA ILE A 88 1.61 -2.54 -16.46
C ILE A 88 3.10 -2.91 -16.50
N ILE A 89 3.67 -3.30 -15.36
CA ILE A 89 5.08 -3.69 -15.29
C ILE A 89 5.20 -5.10 -15.88
N PRO A 90 5.99 -5.31 -16.95
CA PRO A 90 6.15 -6.62 -17.55
C PRO A 90 6.94 -7.54 -16.62
N LEU A 91 6.22 -8.38 -15.87
CA LEU A 91 6.78 -9.45 -15.06
C LEU A 91 7.00 -10.68 -15.95
N PHE A 92 8.23 -10.81 -16.45
CA PHE A 92 8.66 -11.94 -17.28
C PHE A 92 7.79 -12.17 -18.53
N SER A 93 7.88 -13.34 -19.15
CA SER A 93 7.37 -13.68 -20.48
C SER A 93 5.85 -13.55 -20.68
N PHE A 94 5.07 -13.35 -19.61
CA PHE A 94 3.62 -13.23 -19.68
C PHE A 94 3.13 -12.02 -18.88
N PRO A 95 3.24 -10.80 -19.44
CA PRO A 95 2.64 -9.62 -18.82
C PRO A 95 1.12 -9.80 -18.69
N SER A 96 0.57 -9.45 -17.54
CA SER A 96 -0.88 -9.56 -17.29
C SER A 96 -1.70 -8.56 -18.12
N PHE A 97 -1.08 -7.43 -18.47
CA PHE A 97 -1.65 -6.39 -19.30
C PHE A 97 -0.59 -5.90 -20.27
N ASP A 98 -0.79 -6.15 -21.56
CA ASP A 98 0.12 -5.71 -22.60
C ASP A 98 -0.57 -4.70 -23.51
N ASN A 99 -0.38 -3.42 -23.20
CA ASN A 99 -0.82 -2.32 -24.06
C ASN A 99 0.36 -1.78 -24.88
N LYS A 100 0.08 -1.45 -26.14
CA LYS A 100 1.05 -0.77 -27.02
C LYS A 100 1.63 0.53 -26.43
N HIS A 101 0.89 1.16 -25.52
CA HIS A 101 1.27 2.40 -24.83
C HIS A 101 1.44 2.22 -23.31
N ASN A 102 2.08 1.14 -22.86
CA ASN A 102 2.31 0.86 -21.42
C ASN A 102 2.96 2.03 -20.66
N ILE A 103 3.89 2.75 -21.29
CA ILE A 103 4.56 3.92 -20.66
C ILE A 103 3.56 5.06 -20.46
N LEU A 104 2.69 5.33 -21.44
CA LEU A 104 1.67 6.37 -21.31
C LEU A 104 0.66 6.02 -20.21
N THR A 105 0.22 4.76 -20.13
CA THR A 105 -0.69 4.33 -19.07
C THR A 105 -0.06 4.45 -17.68
N PHE A 106 1.24 4.19 -17.56
CA PHE A 106 1.99 4.43 -16.32
C PHE A 106 1.97 5.93 -15.93
N PHE A 107 2.20 6.84 -16.87
CA PHE A 107 2.16 8.29 -16.59
C PHE A 107 0.76 8.78 -16.20
N ILE A 108 -0.28 8.26 -16.85
CA ILE A 108 -1.67 8.63 -16.51
C ILE A 108 -1.99 8.19 -15.09
N LEU A 109 -1.67 6.94 -14.72
CA LEU A 109 -1.95 6.43 -13.36
C LEU A 109 -1.11 7.10 -12.28
N SER A 110 0.16 7.42 -12.56
CA SER A 110 0.99 8.16 -11.61
C SER A 110 0.46 9.58 -11.39
N SER A 111 0.01 10.28 -12.44
CA SER A 111 -0.65 11.58 -12.29
C SER A 111 -1.95 11.48 -11.48
N LEU A 112 -2.72 10.39 -11.64
CA LEU A 112 -3.95 10.15 -10.90
C LEU A 112 -3.71 9.95 -9.39
N SER A 113 -2.58 9.34 -9.00
CA SER A 113 -2.28 9.11 -7.58
C SER A 113 -2.17 10.40 -6.76
N VAL A 114 -1.76 11.52 -7.37
CA VAL A 114 -1.65 12.83 -6.70
C VAL A 114 -3.02 13.31 -6.22
N TYR A 115 -4.08 13.06 -7.00
CA TYR A 115 -5.45 13.46 -6.61
C TYR A 115 -5.93 12.71 -5.37
N SER A 116 -5.56 11.44 -5.19
CA SER A 116 -5.92 10.69 -3.98
C SER A 116 -5.33 11.33 -2.72
N ILE A 117 -4.09 11.83 -2.80
CA ILE A 117 -3.40 12.50 -1.69
C ILE A 117 -4.03 13.86 -1.39
N LEU A 118 -4.35 14.64 -2.43
CA LEU A 118 -5.03 15.94 -2.28
C LEU A 118 -6.41 15.78 -1.63
N LEU A 119 -7.17 14.76 -2.02
CA LEU A 119 -8.48 14.47 -1.44
C LEU A 119 -8.39 14.13 0.05
N ILE A 120 -7.38 13.36 0.47
CA ILE A 120 -7.13 13.07 1.88
C ILE A 120 -6.90 14.38 2.66
N GLY A 121 -6.02 15.24 2.16
CA GLY A 121 -5.69 16.52 2.81
C GLY A 121 -6.88 17.49 2.89
N TRP A 122 -7.72 17.54 1.86
CA TRP A 122 -8.93 18.36 1.89
C TRP A 122 -10.01 17.77 2.83
N SER A 123 -10.11 16.45 2.91
CA SER A 123 -11.13 15.78 3.73
C SER A 123 -10.98 16.03 5.24
N SER A 124 -9.75 16.30 5.72
CA SER A 124 -9.47 16.48 7.14
C SER A 124 -9.93 17.84 7.69
N ASN A 125 -10.31 18.80 6.83
CA ASN A 125 -10.75 20.16 7.20
C ASN A 125 -9.86 20.81 8.29
N SER A 126 -8.58 20.45 8.30
CA SER A 126 -7.57 20.95 9.22
C SER A 126 -6.64 21.88 8.46
N LYS A 127 -6.39 23.07 9.01
CA LYS A 127 -5.33 23.96 8.50
C LYS A 127 -3.95 23.37 8.72
#